data_AF-A0A3A5WE62-F1
#
_entry.id   AF-A0A3A5WE62-F1
#
_cell.length_a   1.000
_cell.length_b   1.000
_cell.length_c   1.000
_cell.angle_alpha   90.00
_cell.angle_beta   90.00
_cell.angle_gamma   90.00
#
_symmetry.space_group_name_H-M   'P 1'
#
loop_
_entity.id
_entity.type
_entity.pdbx_description
1 polymer ?
#
loop_
_entity_poly.entity_id
_entity_poly.type
_entity_poly.pdbx_seq_one_letter_code
_entity_poly.pdbx_strand_id
1 'polypeptide(L)'
;MAKKDTYLALLRRGIDETTAMQLADSGLKIGDLKKIDQTMLVENYGLKPDIADGVLEIIKAGPQSHGKERFLSKVLAPERKQESKIEEIRFQRERRDVLAELAEQKERLKIAKVESFRAQKLVMNRLGKTVELIVKLEDNLEDETKDDLKVKIRDQLETRGLEAARDHEMLELDGTPQDIVDYRRKHVPTLVMHACPICGEEMDPRQSRDEDRPDEYALMCWDCETSFQPELIINVMARLDGADRITVEEDSRPRNPVPPKPARMDLESVNRLIEADLESTNASADAMTAQVESSALVGGLMDINDWIDQTIAAKGYIQAQEDREDFILRTGAGATKFNKWMKKAGLYFNKQTGRWTRFKDR
;
A
#
# COMPACT_ATOMS: atom_id res chain seq x y z
N MET A 1 -9.10 77.61 -34.70
CA MET A 1 -10.56 77.54 -34.89
C MET A 1 -10.96 76.30 -35.70
N ALA A 2 -10.45 76.10 -36.92
CA ALA A 2 -10.82 74.97 -37.79
C ALA A 2 -10.77 73.55 -37.16
N LYS A 3 -9.76 73.23 -36.35
CA LYS A 3 -9.65 71.93 -35.67
C LYS A 3 -10.82 71.63 -34.72
N LYS A 4 -11.22 72.64 -33.93
CA LYS A 4 -12.32 72.54 -32.96
C LYS A 4 -13.67 72.37 -33.69
N ASP A 5 -13.82 73.04 -34.83
CA ASP A 5 -15.04 72.99 -35.63
C ASP A 5 -15.22 71.62 -36.31
N THR A 6 -14.13 71.06 -36.88
CA THR A 6 -14.15 69.69 -37.43
C THR A 6 -14.44 68.67 -36.33
N TYR A 7 -13.75 68.75 -35.20
CA TYR A 7 -13.92 67.82 -34.07
C TYR A 7 -15.37 67.79 -33.57
N LEU A 8 -15.94 68.96 -33.26
CA LEU A 8 -17.32 69.07 -32.79
C LEU A 8 -18.34 68.58 -33.82
N ALA A 9 -18.04 68.75 -35.10
CA ALA A 9 -18.94 68.32 -36.16
C ALA A 9 -18.88 66.81 -36.46
N LEU A 10 -17.77 66.13 -36.17
CA LEU A 10 -17.67 64.67 -36.21
C LEU A 10 -18.39 64.05 -35.01
N LEU A 11 -18.23 64.62 -33.82
CA LEU A 11 -18.97 64.22 -32.62
C LEU A 11 -20.49 64.37 -32.79
N ARG A 12 -20.95 65.49 -33.36
CA ARG A 12 -22.37 65.71 -33.66
C ARG A 12 -22.95 64.71 -34.67
N ARG A 13 -22.10 64.04 -35.45
CA ARG A 13 -22.51 62.97 -36.37
C ARG A 13 -22.45 61.58 -35.74
N GLY A 14 -21.93 61.46 -34.52
CA GLY A 14 -21.87 60.20 -33.78
C GLY A 14 -20.60 59.37 -34.01
N ILE A 15 -19.53 59.98 -34.53
CA ILE A 15 -18.21 59.33 -34.54
C ILE A 15 -17.65 59.36 -33.11
N ASP A 16 -16.93 58.30 -32.71
CA ASP A 16 -16.30 58.22 -31.39
C ASP A 16 -15.25 59.32 -31.18
N GLU A 17 -15.00 59.66 -29.92
CA GLU A 17 -14.11 60.78 -29.54
C GLU A 17 -12.67 60.59 -30.01
N THR A 18 -12.18 59.36 -30.03
CA THR A 18 -10.79 59.05 -30.42
C THR A 18 -10.58 59.21 -31.93
N THR A 19 -11.47 58.65 -32.74
CA THR A 19 -11.44 58.81 -34.20
C THR A 19 -11.72 60.25 -34.62
N ALA A 20 -12.65 60.93 -33.95
CA ALA A 20 -12.95 62.34 -34.22
C ALA A 20 -11.76 63.26 -33.91
N MET A 21 -11.03 62.99 -32.82
CA MET A 21 -9.83 63.75 -32.43
C MET A 21 -8.70 63.53 -33.44
N GLN A 22 -8.43 62.27 -33.81
CA GLN A 22 -7.41 61.91 -34.79
C GLN A 22 -7.63 62.61 -36.15
N LEU A 23 -8.85 62.56 -36.69
CA LEU A 23 -9.18 63.20 -37.97
C LEU A 23 -9.16 64.72 -37.90
N ALA A 24 -9.56 65.31 -36.76
CA ALA A 24 -9.50 66.76 -36.56
C ALA A 24 -8.06 67.27 -36.39
N ASP A 25 -7.20 66.49 -35.74
CA ASP A 25 -5.78 66.83 -35.55
C ASP A 25 -4.98 66.77 -36.84
N SER A 26 -5.36 65.87 -37.76
CA SER A 26 -4.85 65.82 -39.14
C SER A 26 -5.28 67.02 -40.00
N GLY A 27 -6.09 67.94 -39.48
CA GLY A 27 -6.44 69.19 -40.16
C GLY A 27 -7.49 69.05 -41.27
N LEU A 28 -8.16 67.89 -41.37
CA LEU A 28 -9.20 67.66 -42.35
C LEU A 28 -10.44 68.51 -42.07
N LYS A 29 -11.09 69.02 -43.12
CA LYS A 29 -12.43 69.58 -43.01
C LYS A 29 -13.46 68.52 -43.39
N ILE A 30 -14.67 68.63 -42.87
CA ILE A 30 -15.79 67.73 -43.19
C ILE A 30 -16.05 67.66 -44.70
N GLY A 31 -15.87 68.78 -45.40
CA GLY A 31 -16.02 68.84 -46.86
C GLY A 31 -14.98 68.02 -47.62
N ASP A 32 -13.78 67.85 -47.04
CA ASP A 32 -12.70 67.06 -47.61
C ASP A 32 -12.90 65.58 -47.29
N LEU A 33 -13.36 65.25 -46.08
CA LEU A 33 -13.72 63.88 -45.68
C LEU A 33 -14.82 63.24 -46.56
N LYS A 34 -15.66 64.04 -47.22
CA LYS A 34 -16.65 63.55 -48.19
C LYS A 34 -16.03 63.07 -49.51
N LYS A 35 -14.78 63.44 -49.80
CA LYS A 35 -14.07 63.17 -51.05
C LYS A 35 -12.96 62.12 -50.87
N ILE A 36 -12.74 61.63 -49.65
CA ILE A 36 -11.70 60.67 -49.31
C ILE A 36 -12.31 59.27 -49.34
N ASP A 37 -11.58 58.31 -49.92
CA ASP A 37 -11.97 56.90 -49.98
C ASP A 37 -11.42 56.10 -48.78
N GLN A 38 -11.97 54.91 -48.55
CA GLN A 38 -11.61 54.04 -47.42
C GLN A 38 -10.10 53.76 -47.36
N THR A 39 -9.48 53.48 -48.51
CA THR A 39 -8.04 53.23 -48.64
C THR A 39 -7.20 54.42 -48.16
N MET A 40 -7.61 55.64 -48.51
CA MET A 40 -6.92 56.85 -48.06
C MET A 40 -7.10 57.11 -46.56
N LEU A 41 -8.23 56.73 -45.96
CA LEU A 41 -8.44 56.81 -44.50
C LEU A 41 -7.59 55.80 -43.72
N VAL A 42 -7.38 54.61 -44.29
CA VAL A 42 -6.53 53.57 -43.68
C VAL A 42 -5.05 53.92 -43.83
N GLU A 43 -4.61 54.25 -45.04
CA GLU A 43 -3.18 54.44 -45.35
C GLU A 43 -2.62 55.77 -44.85
N ASN A 44 -3.37 56.88 -45.02
CA ASN A 44 -2.85 58.22 -44.68
C ASN A 44 -3.19 58.66 -43.25
N TYR A 45 -4.25 58.10 -42.67
CA TYR A 45 -4.75 58.51 -41.35
C TYR A 45 -4.73 57.36 -40.33
N GLY A 46 -4.28 56.16 -40.70
CA GLY A 46 -4.03 55.05 -39.77
C GLY A 46 -5.29 54.45 -39.16
N LEU A 47 -6.45 54.61 -39.81
CA LEU A 47 -7.70 54.02 -39.32
C LEU A 47 -7.78 52.52 -39.66
N LYS A 48 -8.38 51.73 -38.77
CA LYS A 48 -8.72 50.33 -39.10
C LYS A 48 -9.78 50.31 -40.23
N PRO A 49 -9.76 49.31 -41.14
CA PRO A 49 -10.69 49.24 -42.27
C PRO A 49 -12.17 49.38 -41.87
N ASP A 50 -12.58 48.72 -40.79
CA ASP A 50 -13.96 48.75 -40.28
C ASP A 50 -14.35 50.14 -39.72
N ILE A 51 -13.38 50.84 -39.12
CA ILE A 51 -13.56 52.20 -38.58
C ILE A 51 -13.67 53.20 -39.74
N ALA A 52 -12.84 53.05 -40.77
CA ALA A 52 -12.87 53.89 -41.96
C ALA A 52 -14.21 53.80 -42.70
N ASP A 53 -14.77 52.59 -42.83
CA ASP A 53 -16.10 52.38 -43.42
C ASP A 53 -17.21 53.01 -42.59
N GLY A 54 -17.16 52.81 -41.26
CA GLY A 54 -18.12 53.44 -40.35
C GLY A 54 -18.10 54.97 -40.42
N VAL A 55 -16.92 55.57 -40.54
CA VAL A 55 -16.76 57.03 -40.69
C VAL A 55 -17.35 57.53 -42.02
N LEU A 56 -17.08 56.86 -43.13
CA LEU A 56 -17.58 57.26 -44.45
C LEU A 56 -19.11 57.19 -44.55
N GLU A 57 -19.71 56.14 -44.01
CA GLU A 57 -21.17 55.99 -43.98
C GLU A 57 -21.84 57.10 -43.15
N ILE A 58 -21.29 57.42 -41.98
CA ILE A 58 -21.84 58.44 -41.09
C ILE A 58 -21.70 59.85 -41.69
N ILE A 59 -20.59 60.12 -42.37
CA ILE A 59 -20.36 61.40 -43.06
C ILE A 59 -21.32 61.57 -44.26
N LYS A 60 -21.64 60.47 -44.97
CA LYS A 60 -22.62 60.46 -46.06
C LYS A 60 -24.06 60.58 -45.55
N ALA A 61 -24.40 59.95 -44.42
CA ALA A 61 -25.75 59.93 -43.85
C ALA A 61 -26.19 61.24 -43.16
N GLY A 62 -25.24 62.10 -42.76
CA GLY A 62 -25.54 63.38 -42.11
C GLY A 62 -25.80 63.25 -40.59
N PRO A 63 -26.01 64.38 -39.88
CA PRO A 63 -26.19 64.36 -38.42
C PRO A 63 -27.55 63.76 -38.04
N GLN A 64 -27.54 62.69 -37.23
CA GLN A 64 -28.73 61.99 -36.72
C GLN A 64 -28.61 61.74 -35.22
N SER A 65 -29.76 61.64 -34.51
CA SER A 65 -29.83 61.50 -33.05
C SER A 65 -29.21 60.21 -32.49
N HIS A 66 -29.07 59.15 -33.30
CA HIS A 66 -28.53 57.84 -32.89
C HIS A 66 -27.23 57.44 -33.62
N GLY A 67 -26.46 58.40 -34.15
CA GLY A 67 -25.24 58.11 -34.92
C GLY A 67 -24.19 57.29 -34.14
N LYS A 68 -24.04 57.55 -32.83
CA LYS A 68 -23.05 56.91 -31.95
C LYS A 68 -23.34 55.42 -31.71
N GLU A 69 -24.60 55.08 -31.49
CA GLU A 69 -25.03 53.69 -31.27
C GLU A 69 -24.86 52.85 -32.54
N ARG A 70 -25.15 53.42 -33.72
CA ARG A 70 -24.96 52.74 -35.02
C ARG A 70 -23.49 52.55 -35.38
N PHE A 71 -22.64 53.54 -35.10
CA PHE A 71 -21.20 53.42 -35.29
C PHE A 71 -20.65 52.28 -34.43
N LEU A 72 -20.97 52.29 -33.14
CA LEU A 72 -20.48 51.29 -32.19
C LEU A 72 -21.03 49.88 -32.48
N SER A 73 -22.30 49.73 -32.84
CA SER A 73 -22.87 48.42 -33.16
C SER A 73 -22.19 47.76 -34.36
N LYS A 74 -21.78 48.55 -35.35
CA LYS A 74 -21.19 48.02 -36.59
C LYS A 74 -19.69 47.75 -36.46
N VAL A 75 -18.97 48.58 -35.72
CA VAL A 75 -17.55 48.35 -35.42
C VAL A 75 -17.35 47.17 -34.46
N LEU A 76 -18.30 46.92 -33.55
CA LEU A 76 -18.19 45.83 -32.56
C LEU A 76 -18.77 44.49 -33.03
N ALA A 77 -19.72 44.49 -33.97
CA ALA A 77 -20.34 43.27 -34.48
C ALA A 77 -20.27 43.24 -36.02
N PRO A 78 -19.17 42.71 -36.62
CA PRO A 78 -19.16 42.44 -38.04
C PRO A 78 -20.30 41.48 -38.38
N GLU A 79 -21.03 41.76 -39.48
CA GLU A 79 -22.14 40.91 -39.93
C GLU A 79 -21.67 39.46 -40.05
N ARG A 80 -22.20 38.58 -39.19
CA ARG A 80 -22.03 37.14 -39.39
C ARG A 80 -22.70 36.81 -40.71
N LYS A 81 -21.93 36.30 -41.68
CA LYS A 81 -22.48 35.69 -42.90
C LYS A 81 -23.61 34.75 -42.50
N GLN A 82 -24.82 34.98 -43.01
CA GLN A 82 -25.89 33.99 -42.91
C GLN A 82 -25.43 32.75 -43.67
N GLU A 83 -25.02 31.72 -42.93
CA GLU A 83 -24.72 30.41 -43.52
C GLU A 83 -25.94 29.94 -44.28
N SER A 84 -25.72 29.44 -45.50
CA SER A 84 -26.84 29.01 -46.33
C SER A 84 -27.53 27.81 -45.67
N LYS A 85 -28.86 27.73 -45.76
CA LYS A 85 -29.65 26.60 -45.21
C LYS A 85 -29.14 25.23 -45.71
N ILE A 86 -28.44 25.21 -46.84
CA ILE A 86 -27.80 24.04 -47.44
C ILE A 86 -26.52 23.65 -46.69
N GLU A 87 -25.68 24.61 -46.32
CA GLU A 87 -24.47 24.38 -45.51
C GLU A 87 -24.82 23.89 -44.11
N GLU A 88 -25.86 24.46 -43.50
CA GLU A 88 -26.33 24.01 -42.18
C GLU A 88 -26.84 22.56 -42.21
N ILE A 89 -27.58 22.18 -43.26
CA ILE A 89 -28.02 20.79 -43.47
C ILE A 89 -26.84 19.87 -43.75
N ARG A 90 -25.84 20.29 -44.53
CA ARG A 90 -24.63 19.50 -44.80
C ARG A 90 -23.82 19.29 -43.52
N PHE A 91 -23.63 20.33 -42.73
CA PHE A 91 -22.94 20.28 -41.44
C PHE A 91 -23.67 19.36 -40.45
N GLN A 92 -25.02 19.39 -40.42
CA GLN A 92 -25.80 18.45 -39.60
C GLN A 92 -25.65 16.99 -40.05
N ARG A 93 -25.50 16.73 -41.36
CA ARG A 93 -25.22 15.38 -41.88
C ARG A 93 -23.82 14.91 -41.51
N GLU A 94 -22.80 15.74 -41.73
CA GLU A 94 -21.42 15.46 -41.33
C GLU A 94 -21.33 15.17 -39.82
N ARG A 95 -22.00 15.96 -38.99
CA ARG A 95 -22.08 15.71 -37.55
C ARG A 95 -22.73 14.37 -37.23
N ARG A 96 -23.77 13.96 -37.96
CA ARG A 96 -24.44 12.67 -37.78
C ARG A 96 -23.54 11.51 -38.19
N ASP A 97 -22.82 11.65 -39.30
CA ASP A 97 -21.89 10.63 -39.80
C ASP A 97 -20.71 10.45 -38.83
N VAL A 98 -20.14 11.55 -38.31
CA VAL A 98 -19.10 11.50 -37.26
C VAL A 98 -19.61 10.84 -35.98
N LEU A 99 -20.85 11.12 -35.57
CA LEU A 99 -21.45 10.46 -34.40
C LEU A 99 -21.67 8.95 -34.63
N ALA A 100 -22.04 8.54 -35.85
CA ALA A 100 -22.19 7.14 -36.22
C ALA A 100 -20.82 6.42 -36.22
N GLU A 101 -19.78 7.03 -36.77
CA GLU A 101 -18.42 6.48 -36.77
C GLU A 101 -17.87 6.35 -35.33
N LEU A 102 -18.08 7.35 -34.48
CA LEU A 102 -17.71 7.29 -33.06
C LEU A 102 -18.47 6.19 -32.31
N ALA A 103 -19.75 5.95 -32.64
CA ALA A 103 -20.52 4.86 -32.04
C ALA A 103 -19.98 3.48 -32.47
N GLU A 104 -19.61 3.32 -33.75
CA GLU A 104 -19.00 2.09 -34.25
C GLU A 104 -17.64 1.82 -33.61
N GLN A 105 -16.78 2.85 -33.52
CA GLN A 105 -15.49 2.73 -32.83
C GLN A 105 -15.64 2.36 -31.35
N LYS A 106 -16.63 2.95 -30.65
CA LYS A 106 -16.95 2.57 -29.26
C LYS A 106 -17.36 1.11 -29.15
N GLU A 107 -18.18 0.60 -30.07
CA GLU A 107 -18.59 -0.81 -30.04
C GLU A 107 -17.42 -1.75 -30.36
N ARG A 108 -16.56 -1.40 -31.32
CA ARG A 108 -15.32 -2.15 -31.59
C ARG A 108 -14.41 -2.21 -30.37
N LEU A 109 -14.21 -1.09 -29.68
CA LEU A 109 -13.42 -1.04 -28.43
C LEU A 109 -14.06 -1.88 -27.32
N LYS A 110 -15.39 -1.90 -27.23
CA LYS A 110 -16.11 -2.72 -26.25
C LYS A 110 -15.92 -4.21 -26.53
N ILE A 111 -16.06 -4.65 -27.79
CA ILE A 111 -15.82 -6.04 -28.19
C ILE A 111 -14.37 -6.44 -27.88
N ALA A 112 -13.39 -5.62 -28.27
CA ALA A 112 -11.98 -5.86 -27.99
C ALA A 112 -11.69 -5.99 -26.49
N LYS A 113 -12.29 -5.14 -25.65
CA LYS A 113 -12.20 -5.26 -24.18
C LYS A 113 -12.82 -6.57 -23.68
N VAL A 114 -14.02 -6.93 -24.15
CA VAL A 114 -14.67 -8.18 -23.73
C VAL A 114 -13.83 -9.40 -24.12
N GLU A 115 -13.22 -9.39 -25.30
CA GLU A 115 -12.32 -10.44 -25.75
C GLU A 115 -11.04 -10.51 -24.92
N SER A 116 -10.43 -9.36 -24.59
CA SER A 116 -9.26 -9.32 -23.70
C SER A 116 -9.59 -9.85 -22.30
N PHE A 117 -10.74 -9.46 -21.74
CA PHE A 117 -11.22 -10.00 -20.45
C PHE A 117 -11.46 -11.51 -20.51
N ARG A 118 -12.03 -12.03 -21.61
CA ARG A 118 -12.24 -13.48 -21.78
C ARG A 118 -10.91 -14.23 -21.85
N ALA A 119 -9.93 -13.68 -22.57
CA ALA A 119 -8.59 -14.24 -22.65
C ALA A 119 -7.90 -14.27 -21.27
N GLN A 120 -7.92 -13.15 -20.55
CA GLN A 120 -7.38 -13.05 -19.19
C GLN A 120 -8.07 -14.04 -18.23
N LYS A 121 -9.40 -14.18 -18.29
CA LYS A 121 -10.13 -15.14 -17.46
C LYS A 121 -9.68 -16.59 -17.70
N LEU A 122 -9.39 -16.97 -18.94
CA LEU A 122 -8.87 -18.31 -19.25
C LEU A 122 -7.49 -18.55 -18.62
N VAL A 123 -6.61 -17.55 -18.69
CA VAL A 123 -5.27 -17.60 -18.08
C VAL A 123 -5.38 -17.66 -16.56
N MET A 124 -6.27 -16.86 -15.95
CA MET A 124 -6.51 -16.86 -14.50
C MET A 124 -7.01 -18.22 -13.99
N ASN A 125 -7.94 -18.85 -14.73
CA ASN A 125 -8.41 -20.20 -14.40
C ASN A 125 -7.29 -21.26 -14.50
N ARG A 126 -6.39 -21.12 -15.47
CA ARG A 126 -5.23 -22.02 -15.60
C ARG A 126 -4.23 -21.81 -14.46
N LEU A 127 -3.88 -20.55 -14.17
CA LEU A 127 -3.02 -20.18 -13.04
C LEU A 127 -3.56 -20.73 -11.72
N GLY A 128 -4.87 -20.56 -11.45
CA GLY A 128 -5.50 -21.05 -10.23
C GLY A 128 -5.38 -22.57 -10.05
N LYS A 129 -5.51 -23.34 -11.14
CA LYS A 129 -5.30 -24.80 -11.10
C LYS A 129 -3.84 -25.17 -10.86
N THR A 130 -2.91 -24.45 -11.49
CA THR A 130 -1.47 -24.67 -11.29
C THR A 130 -1.08 -24.38 -9.84
N VAL A 131 -1.56 -23.27 -9.26
CA VAL A 131 -1.37 -22.92 -7.85
C VAL A 131 -1.95 -23.98 -6.92
N GLU A 132 -3.18 -24.47 -7.17
CA GLU A 132 -3.78 -25.54 -6.38
C GLU A 132 -2.96 -26.83 -6.41
N LEU A 133 -2.39 -27.18 -7.57
CA LEU A 133 -1.50 -28.33 -7.68
C LEU A 133 -0.18 -28.12 -6.93
N ILE A 134 0.41 -26.92 -7.01
CA ILE A 134 1.62 -26.58 -6.24
C ILE A 134 1.35 -26.73 -4.75
N VAL A 135 0.24 -26.19 -4.24
CA VAL A 135 -0.16 -26.33 -2.84
C VAL A 135 -0.20 -27.80 -2.40
N LYS A 136 -0.90 -28.65 -3.16
CA LYS A 136 -0.97 -30.10 -2.86
C LYS A 136 0.39 -30.79 -2.92
N LEU A 137 1.25 -30.40 -3.86
CA LEU A 137 2.59 -30.97 -4.00
C LEU A 137 3.50 -30.57 -2.84
N GLU A 138 3.43 -29.32 -2.39
CA GLU A 138 4.20 -28.87 -1.23
C GLU A 138 3.73 -29.52 0.07
N ASP A 139 2.41 -29.65 0.29
CA ASP A 139 1.87 -30.37 1.44
C ASP A 139 2.33 -31.84 1.44
N ASN A 140 2.24 -32.51 0.29
CA ASN A 140 2.75 -33.88 0.14
C ASN A 140 4.27 -33.96 0.34
N LEU A 141 5.05 -32.94 -0.06
CA LEU A 141 6.50 -32.92 0.12
C LEU A 141 6.90 -32.91 1.60
N GLU A 142 6.14 -32.18 2.42
CA GLU A 142 6.33 -32.08 3.87
C GLU A 142 6.00 -33.40 4.58
N ASP A 143 4.94 -34.09 4.15
CA ASP A 143 4.50 -35.36 4.75
C ASP A 143 5.26 -36.59 4.23
N GLU A 144 5.87 -36.51 3.05
CA GLU A 144 6.53 -37.65 2.43
C GLU A 144 7.78 -38.08 3.22
N THR A 145 8.00 -39.39 3.31
CA THR A 145 9.14 -39.97 4.04
C THR A 145 10.16 -40.59 3.09
N LYS A 146 9.75 -40.95 1.86
CA LYS A 146 10.61 -41.60 0.87
C LYS A 146 11.33 -40.58 0.00
N ASP A 147 12.66 -40.63 0.01
CA ASP A 147 13.51 -39.69 -0.75
C ASP A 147 13.25 -39.72 -2.27
N ASP A 148 13.03 -40.89 -2.85
CA ASP A 148 12.72 -41.04 -4.29
C ASP A 148 11.42 -40.32 -4.68
N LEU A 149 10.42 -40.29 -3.79
CA LEU A 149 9.17 -39.58 -4.02
C LEU A 149 9.35 -38.08 -3.81
N LYS A 150 10.15 -37.64 -2.83
CA LYS A 150 10.51 -36.23 -2.64
C LYS A 150 11.19 -35.61 -3.86
N VAL A 151 12.09 -36.36 -4.51
CA VAL A 151 12.74 -35.90 -5.75
C VAL A 151 11.71 -35.70 -6.86
N LYS A 152 10.80 -36.66 -7.07
CA LYS A 152 9.73 -36.53 -8.07
C LYS A 152 8.80 -35.35 -7.80
N ILE A 153 8.46 -35.12 -6.54
CA ILE A 153 7.62 -33.98 -6.14
C ILE A 153 8.35 -32.66 -6.41
N ARG A 154 9.66 -32.57 -6.11
CA ARG A 154 10.48 -31.38 -6.43
C ARG A 154 10.56 -31.10 -7.94
N ASP A 155 10.76 -32.13 -8.76
CA ASP A 155 10.78 -31.97 -10.23
C ASP A 155 9.42 -31.47 -10.75
N GLN A 156 8.32 -31.96 -10.17
CA GLN A 156 6.98 -31.48 -10.50
C GLN A 156 6.76 -30.04 -10.04
N LEU A 157 7.20 -29.68 -8.84
CA LEU A 157 7.12 -28.31 -8.32
C LEU A 157 7.89 -27.32 -9.21
N GLU A 158 9.07 -27.69 -9.69
CA GLU A 158 9.84 -26.85 -10.63
C GLU A 158 9.06 -26.62 -11.94
N THR A 159 8.52 -27.70 -12.52
CA THR A 159 7.73 -27.63 -13.75
C THR A 159 6.48 -26.76 -13.57
N ARG A 160 5.73 -26.97 -12.48
CA ARG A 160 4.51 -26.19 -12.17
C ARG A 160 4.83 -24.74 -11.80
N GLY A 161 5.95 -24.48 -11.13
CA GLY A 161 6.42 -23.14 -10.81
C GLY A 161 6.67 -22.31 -12.07
N LEU A 162 7.29 -22.90 -13.10
CA LEU A 162 7.49 -22.26 -14.40
C LEU A 162 6.17 -22.02 -15.16
N GLU A 163 5.22 -22.94 -15.07
CA GLU A 163 3.86 -22.74 -15.62
C GLU A 163 3.14 -21.58 -14.93
N ALA A 164 3.18 -21.54 -13.60
CA ALA A 164 2.53 -20.49 -12.81
C ALA A 164 3.18 -19.12 -13.05
N ALA A 165 4.52 -19.04 -13.11
CA ALA A 165 5.24 -17.79 -13.39
C ALA A 165 4.86 -17.19 -14.74
N ARG A 166 4.77 -18.02 -15.78
CA ARG A 166 4.37 -17.60 -17.13
C ARG A 166 2.96 -17.04 -17.17
N ASP A 167 2.01 -17.71 -16.51
CA ASP A 167 0.61 -17.27 -16.49
C ASP A 167 0.42 -16.03 -15.62
N HIS A 168 1.20 -15.90 -14.55
CA HIS A 168 1.22 -14.73 -13.68
C HIS A 168 1.76 -13.49 -14.40
N GLU A 169 2.85 -13.65 -15.17
CA GLU A 169 3.40 -12.57 -16.02
C GLU A 169 2.42 -12.17 -17.12
N MET A 170 1.73 -13.12 -17.76
CA MET A 170 0.71 -12.85 -18.78
C MET A 170 -0.50 -12.06 -18.24
N LEU A 171 -0.74 -12.13 -16.93
CA LEU A 171 -1.80 -11.39 -16.25
C LEU A 171 -1.32 -10.06 -15.62
N GLU A 172 -0.03 -9.75 -15.71
CA GLU A 172 0.58 -8.55 -15.12
C GLU A 172 0.25 -8.38 -13.62
N LEU A 173 0.22 -9.50 -12.88
CA LEU A 173 -0.08 -9.49 -11.45
C LEU A 173 1.15 -9.06 -10.64
N ASP A 174 0.91 -8.34 -9.54
CA ASP A 174 1.95 -7.96 -8.59
C ASP A 174 2.40 -9.15 -7.72
N GLY A 175 3.70 -9.19 -7.40
CA GLY A 175 4.29 -10.22 -6.56
C GLY A 175 4.70 -11.48 -7.32
N THR A 176 4.76 -12.60 -6.62
CA THR A 176 5.15 -13.90 -7.18
C THR A 176 4.03 -14.93 -7.04
N PRO A 177 3.97 -15.94 -7.93
CA PRO A 177 3.04 -17.06 -7.74
C PRO A 177 3.22 -17.77 -6.40
N GLN A 178 4.44 -17.78 -5.85
CA GLN A 178 4.73 -18.39 -4.55
C GLN A 178 4.05 -17.64 -3.40
N ASP A 179 3.85 -16.32 -3.51
CA ASP A 179 3.12 -15.55 -2.49
C ASP A 179 1.66 -16.03 -2.38
N ILE A 180 1.04 -16.40 -3.52
CA ILE A 180 -0.32 -16.96 -3.55
C ILE A 180 -0.34 -18.36 -2.91
N VAL A 181 0.68 -19.18 -3.19
CA VAL A 181 0.84 -20.52 -2.61
C VAL A 181 1.02 -20.42 -1.10
N ASP A 182 1.96 -19.58 -0.65
CA ASP A 182 2.25 -19.33 0.77
C ASP A 182 1.04 -18.76 1.50
N TYR A 183 0.29 -17.83 0.88
CA TYR A 183 -0.98 -17.36 1.43
C TYR A 183 -1.95 -18.51 1.68
N ARG A 184 -2.12 -19.40 0.70
CA ARG A 184 -3.04 -20.55 0.83
C ARG A 184 -2.57 -21.60 1.83
N ARG A 185 -1.26 -21.82 1.99
CA ARG A 185 -0.72 -22.86 2.88
C ARG A 185 -0.51 -22.38 4.31
N LYS A 186 0.03 -21.18 4.47
CA LYS A 186 0.48 -20.67 5.78
C LYS A 186 -0.54 -19.73 6.41
N HIS A 187 -1.23 -18.93 5.59
CA HIS A 187 -2.15 -17.92 6.10
C HIS A 187 -3.59 -18.44 6.18
N VAL A 188 -4.15 -18.97 5.09
CA VAL A 188 -5.56 -19.44 5.06
C VAL A 188 -5.89 -20.43 6.17
N PRO A 189 -5.08 -21.46 6.49
CA PRO A 189 -5.41 -22.40 7.57
C PRO A 189 -5.38 -21.77 8.97
N THR A 190 -4.70 -20.62 9.13
CA THR A 190 -4.71 -19.85 10.38
C THR A 190 -5.87 -18.87 10.47
N LEU A 191 -6.58 -18.63 9.35
CA LEU A 191 -7.77 -17.80 9.36
C LEU A 191 -8.90 -18.58 10.01
N VAL A 192 -9.35 -18.10 11.15
CA VAL A 192 -10.62 -18.53 11.73
C VAL A 192 -11.73 -17.90 10.88
N MET A 193 -12.15 -18.61 9.84
CA MET A 193 -13.33 -18.22 9.08
C MET A 193 -14.55 -18.46 9.98
N HIS A 194 -15.41 -17.45 10.11
CA HIS A 194 -16.68 -17.59 10.80
C HIS A 194 -17.75 -17.95 9.78
N ALA A 195 -18.59 -18.92 10.09
CA ALA A 195 -19.79 -19.15 9.30
C ALA A 195 -20.84 -18.09 9.65
N CYS A 196 -21.53 -17.55 8.64
CA CYS A 196 -22.69 -16.71 8.87
C CYS A 196 -23.78 -17.52 9.58
N PRO A 197 -24.35 -17.04 10.70
CA PRO A 197 -25.39 -17.78 11.42
C PRO A 197 -26.70 -17.92 10.63
N ILE A 198 -26.86 -17.16 9.53
CA ILE A 198 -28.07 -17.16 8.71
C ILE A 198 -27.90 -17.99 7.45
N CYS A 199 -26.91 -17.67 6.61
CA CYS A 199 -26.71 -18.36 5.32
C CYS A 199 -25.66 -19.49 5.37
N GLY A 200 -24.85 -19.58 6.44
CA GLY A 200 -23.82 -20.61 6.58
C GLY A 200 -22.56 -20.38 5.75
N GLU A 201 -22.48 -19.30 4.97
CA GLU A 201 -21.30 -18.96 4.18
C GLU A 201 -20.10 -18.60 5.05
N GLU A 202 -18.90 -18.97 4.60
CA GLU A 202 -17.64 -18.66 5.28
C GLU A 202 -17.27 -17.19 5.12
N MET A 203 -16.92 -16.55 6.24
CA MET A 203 -16.59 -15.13 6.28
C MET A 203 -15.30 -14.89 7.04
N ASP A 204 -14.48 -13.96 6.53
CA ASP A 204 -13.33 -13.45 7.27
C ASP A 204 -13.78 -12.31 8.20
N PRO A 205 -13.76 -12.49 9.54
CA PRO A 205 -14.21 -11.48 10.48
C PRO A 205 -13.40 -10.17 10.41
N ARG A 206 -12.20 -10.17 9.82
CA ARG A 206 -11.38 -8.94 9.66
C ARG A 206 -11.91 -8.02 8.56
N GLN A 207 -12.52 -8.58 7.53
CA GLN A 207 -13.10 -7.85 6.40
C GLN A 207 -14.61 -7.73 6.48
N SER A 208 -15.22 -8.40 7.47
CA SER A 208 -16.66 -8.48 7.66
C SER A 208 -17.12 -7.62 8.83
N ARG A 209 -16.42 -6.54 9.19
CA ARG A 209 -16.88 -5.62 10.24
C ARG A 209 -18.04 -4.80 9.71
N ASP A 210 -19.09 -4.67 10.50
CA ASP A 210 -20.23 -3.80 10.16
C ASP A 210 -19.84 -2.32 10.32
N GLU A 211 -19.84 -1.57 9.22
CA GLU A 211 -19.52 -0.14 9.19
C GLU A 211 -20.62 0.72 9.80
N ASP A 212 -21.88 0.23 9.79
CA ASP A 212 -23.04 0.96 10.33
C ASP A 212 -23.12 0.86 11.86
N ARG A 213 -22.42 -0.11 12.46
CA ARG A 213 -22.38 -0.35 13.92
C ARG A 213 -20.94 -0.32 14.45
N PRO A 214 -20.24 0.83 14.37
CA PRO A 214 -18.81 0.91 14.71
C PRO A 214 -18.51 0.70 16.20
N ASP A 215 -19.45 1.05 17.08
CA ASP A 215 -19.30 0.98 18.55
C ASP A 215 -19.53 -0.44 19.09
N GLU A 216 -20.08 -1.32 18.27
CA GLU A 216 -20.39 -2.70 18.64
C GLU A 216 -19.46 -3.67 17.92
N TYR A 217 -19.17 -4.81 18.54
CA TYR A 217 -18.45 -5.89 17.87
C TYR A 217 -19.41 -6.69 16.97
N ALA A 218 -19.96 -6.00 15.95
CA ALA A 218 -20.87 -6.54 14.96
C ALA A 218 -20.15 -6.90 13.65
N LEU A 219 -20.59 -7.98 13.03
CA LEU A 219 -20.11 -8.46 11.74
C LEU A 219 -21.22 -8.36 10.69
N MET A 220 -20.84 -8.01 9.46
CA MET A 220 -21.68 -7.94 8.28
C MET A 220 -21.39 -9.12 7.36
N CYS A 221 -22.40 -9.94 7.08
CA CYS A 221 -22.29 -10.93 6.00
C CYS A 221 -22.51 -10.26 4.65
N TRP A 222 -21.50 -10.24 3.78
CA TRP A 222 -21.60 -9.61 2.46
C TRP A 222 -22.41 -10.42 1.44
N ASP A 223 -22.66 -11.72 1.70
CA ASP A 223 -23.46 -12.56 0.80
C ASP A 223 -24.96 -12.44 1.05
N CYS A 224 -25.39 -12.37 2.31
CA CYS A 224 -26.80 -12.25 2.68
C CYS A 224 -27.15 -10.89 3.28
N GLU A 225 -26.22 -9.94 3.25
CA GLU A 225 -26.35 -8.56 3.72
C GLU A 225 -26.92 -8.46 5.15
N THR A 226 -26.67 -9.48 5.99
CA THR A 226 -27.20 -9.50 7.36
C THR A 226 -26.14 -9.20 8.40
N SER A 227 -26.44 -8.23 9.26
CA SER A 227 -25.60 -7.81 10.39
C SER A 227 -25.94 -8.64 11.62
N PHE A 228 -24.92 -9.13 12.31
CA PHE A 228 -25.10 -9.91 13.54
C PHE A 228 -23.93 -9.71 14.50
N GLN A 229 -24.18 -9.96 15.79
CA GLN A 229 -23.13 -10.01 16.81
C GLN A 229 -22.79 -11.47 17.11
N PRO A 230 -21.50 -11.84 17.19
CA PRO A 230 -21.11 -13.17 17.64
C PRO A 230 -21.60 -13.45 19.06
N GLU A 231 -22.13 -14.65 19.31
CA GLU A 231 -22.70 -15.03 20.62
C GLU A 231 -21.69 -14.91 21.79
N LEU A 232 -20.41 -15.14 21.51
CA LEU A 232 -19.34 -14.96 22.49
C LEU A 232 -19.25 -13.51 22.98
N ILE A 233 -19.40 -12.53 22.08
CA ILE A 233 -19.37 -11.11 22.44
C ILE A 233 -20.54 -10.77 23.34
N ILE A 234 -21.75 -11.23 22.99
CA ILE A 234 -22.96 -10.98 23.77
C ILE A 234 -22.76 -11.48 25.21
N ASN A 235 -22.22 -12.70 25.38
CA ASN A 235 -21.95 -13.27 26.69
C ASN A 235 -20.87 -12.53 27.48
N VAL A 236 -19.79 -12.09 26.81
CA VAL A 236 -18.71 -11.34 27.45
C VAL A 236 -19.18 -9.95 27.88
N MET A 237 -19.89 -9.22 27.00
CA MET A 237 -20.42 -7.89 27.32
C MET A 237 -21.47 -7.98 28.43
N ALA A 238 -22.34 -8.99 28.43
CA ALA A 238 -23.29 -9.22 29.53
C ALA A 238 -22.59 -9.40 30.89
N ARG A 239 -21.37 -9.96 30.92
CA ARG A 239 -20.56 -10.09 32.15
C ARG A 239 -19.83 -8.80 32.51
N LEU A 240 -19.32 -8.06 31.53
CA LEU A 240 -18.58 -6.82 31.74
C LEU A 240 -19.49 -5.66 32.16
N ASP A 241 -20.68 -5.57 31.55
CA ASP A 241 -21.68 -4.54 31.81
C ASP A 241 -22.67 -4.95 32.93
N GLY A 242 -22.59 -6.21 33.36
CA GLY A 242 -23.42 -6.76 34.43
C GLY A 242 -23.01 -6.32 35.83
N ALA A 243 -23.91 -6.57 36.80
CA ALA A 243 -23.73 -6.25 38.21
C ALA A 243 -22.59 -7.04 38.90
N ASP A 244 -22.07 -8.10 38.26
CA ASP A 244 -20.96 -8.93 38.77
C ASP A 244 -19.57 -8.31 38.53
N ARG A 245 -19.51 -7.05 38.07
CA ARG A 245 -18.25 -6.36 37.84
C ARG A 245 -17.49 -6.19 39.15
N ILE A 246 -16.28 -6.73 39.21
CA ILE A 246 -15.38 -6.56 40.35
C ILE A 246 -15.08 -5.07 40.50
N THR A 247 -15.66 -4.47 41.54
CA THR A 247 -15.39 -3.07 41.89
C THR A 247 -14.18 -3.06 42.80
N VAL A 248 -13.07 -2.48 42.31
CA VAL A 248 -11.84 -2.33 43.08
C VAL A 248 -11.83 -0.94 43.70
N GLU A 249 -11.82 -0.86 45.02
CA GLU A 249 -11.62 0.41 45.73
C GLU A 249 -10.13 0.79 45.67
N GLU A 250 -9.80 1.80 44.86
CA GLU A 250 -8.42 2.26 44.64
C GLU A 250 -7.74 2.73 45.94
N ASP A 251 -8.51 3.26 46.89
CA ASP A 251 -8.03 3.75 48.18
C ASP A 251 -8.09 2.69 49.30
N SER A 252 -8.40 1.43 48.96
CA SER A 252 -8.47 0.37 49.97
C SER A 252 -7.09 0.10 50.56
N ARG A 253 -6.98 0.23 51.88
CA ARG A 253 -5.76 -0.14 52.61
C ARG A 253 -5.49 -1.63 52.41
N PRO A 254 -4.22 -2.06 52.35
CA PRO A 254 -3.87 -3.47 52.30
C PRO A 254 -4.62 -4.25 53.37
N ARG A 255 -5.34 -5.31 52.97
CA ARG A 255 -6.15 -6.14 53.88
C ARG A 255 -5.32 -6.76 55.01
N ASN A 256 -4.04 -6.98 54.73
CA ASN A 256 -3.08 -7.45 55.71
C ASN A 256 -2.24 -6.27 56.20
N PRO A 257 -1.91 -6.21 57.51
CA PRO A 257 -1.01 -5.20 58.04
C PRO A 257 0.29 -5.22 57.24
N VAL A 258 0.61 -4.10 56.61
CA VAL A 258 1.88 -3.92 55.90
C VAL A 258 2.97 -4.05 56.95
N PRO A 259 3.87 -5.05 56.85
CA PRO A 259 4.99 -5.15 57.77
C PRO A 259 5.76 -3.82 57.73
N PRO A 260 6.13 -3.24 58.89
CA PRO A 260 6.93 -2.02 58.88
C PRO A 260 8.18 -2.29 58.04
N LYS A 261 8.49 -1.34 57.15
CA LYS A 261 9.73 -1.40 56.36
C LYS A 261 10.86 -1.69 57.36
N PRO A 262 11.67 -2.76 57.18
CA PRO A 262 12.65 -3.14 58.17
C PRO A 262 13.50 -1.91 58.48
N ALA A 263 13.55 -1.54 59.76
CA ALA A 263 14.48 -0.53 60.22
C ALA A 263 15.85 -0.96 59.70
N ARG A 264 16.56 -0.04 59.03
CA ARG A 264 17.86 -0.29 58.38
C ARG A 264 18.64 -1.33 59.17
N MET A 265 18.72 -2.55 58.65
CA MET A 265 19.49 -3.60 59.29
C MET A 265 20.95 -3.23 59.09
N ASP A 266 21.62 -2.80 60.15
CA ASP A 266 23.06 -2.60 60.13
C ASP A 266 23.74 -3.96 59.84
N LEU A 267 24.83 -3.94 59.06
CA LEU A 267 25.54 -5.14 58.58
C LEU A 267 25.86 -6.17 59.68
N GLU A 268 26.04 -5.68 60.91
CA GLU A 268 26.33 -6.49 62.10
C GLU A 268 25.17 -7.44 62.47
N SER A 269 23.93 -7.02 62.20
CA SER A 269 22.71 -7.81 62.43
C SER A 269 22.59 -8.99 61.45
N VAL A 270 23.05 -8.79 60.21
CA VAL A 270 23.01 -9.80 59.15
C VAL A 270 24.06 -10.87 59.40
N ASN A 271 25.26 -10.47 59.84
CA ASN A 271 26.32 -11.43 60.18
C ASN A 271 25.95 -12.31 61.39
N ARG A 272 25.30 -11.75 62.42
CA ARG A 272 24.80 -12.55 63.55
C ARG A 272 23.72 -13.56 63.17
N LEU A 273 22.86 -13.23 62.21
CA LEU A 273 21.85 -14.17 61.70
C LEU A 273 22.50 -15.31 60.92
N ILE A 274 23.53 -15.01 60.13
CA ILE A 274 24.30 -16.02 59.39
C ILE A 274 25.06 -16.94 60.35
N GLU A 275 25.68 -16.38 61.39
CA GLU A 275 26.37 -17.15 62.44
C GLU A 275 25.40 -18.04 63.24
N ALA A 276 24.22 -17.53 63.58
CA ALA A 276 23.20 -18.31 64.29
C ALA A 276 22.61 -19.44 63.41
N ASP A 277 22.43 -19.22 62.10
CA ASP A 277 21.99 -20.26 61.16
C ASP A 277 23.06 -21.34 60.98
N LEU A 278 24.34 -20.96 60.92
CA LEU A 278 25.51 -21.86 60.86
C LEU A 278 25.61 -22.74 62.11
N GLU A 279 25.42 -22.16 63.30
CA GLU A 279 25.41 -22.91 64.56
C GLU A 279 24.20 -23.84 64.68
N SER A 280 23.01 -23.40 64.23
CA SER A 280 21.80 -24.22 64.31
C SER A 280 21.80 -25.44 63.38
N THR A 281 22.49 -25.33 62.24
CA THR A 281 22.61 -26.40 61.24
C THR A 281 23.78 -27.34 61.47
N ASN A 282 24.64 -27.07 62.48
CA ASN A 282 25.82 -27.86 62.81
C ASN A 282 26.75 -28.08 61.59
N ALA A 283 26.72 -27.17 60.62
CA ALA A 283 27.49 -27.22 59.40
C ALA A 283 28.66 -26.25 59.53
N SER A 284 29.90 -26.74 59.38
CA SER A 284 31.05 -25.84 59.30
C SER A 284 30.93 -25.02 58.00
N ALA A 285 31.43 -23.77 58.02
CA ALA A 285 31.45 -22.94 56.82
C ALA A 285 32.08 -23.68 55.63
N ASP A 286 33.16 -24.45 55.88
CA ASP A 286 33.83 -25.31 54.90
C ASP A 286 32.94 -26.47 54.41
N ALA A 287 32.06 -27.02 55.26
CA ALA A 287 31.10 -28.05 54.88
C ALA A 287 29.99 -27.49 54.00
N MET A 288 29.55 -26.24 54.22
CA MET A 288 28.59 -25.57 53.33
C MET A 288 29.24 -25.16 52.01
N THR A 289 30.49 -24.69 51.99
CA THR A 289 31.20 -24.45 50.72
C THR A 289 31.41 -25.75 49.97
N ALA A 290 31.83 -26.84 50.63
CA ALA A 290 31.95 -28.15 50.01
C ALA A 290 30.59 -28.69 49.52
N GLN A 291 29.50 -28.42 50.24
CA GLN A 291 28.16 -28.81 49.83
C GLN A 291 27.67 -27.98 48.64
N VAL A 292 27.96 -26.69 48.57
CA VAL A 292 27.70 -25.81 47.42
C VAL A 292 28.57 -26.21 46.21
N GLU A 293 29.82 -26.60 46.43
CA GLU A 293 30.72 -27.13 45.39
C GLU A 293 30.27 -28.52 44.90
N SER A 294 29.69 -29.35 45.77
CA SER A 294 29.14 -30.67 45.42
C SER A 294 27.70 -30.64 44.88
N SER A 295 27.01 -29.49 45.01
CA SER A 295 25.67 -29.28 44.49
C SER A 295 25.76 -29.20 42.98
N ALA A 296 25.32 -30.25 42.30
CA ALA A 296 25.32 -30.43 40.83
C ALA A 296 24.58 -29.34 40.02
N LEU A 297 24.05 -28.29 40.67
CA LEU A 297 23.43 -27.13 40.04
C LEU A 297 24.40 -25.97 39.72
N VAL A 298 25.66 -26.03 40.15
CA VAL A 298 26.72 -25.09 39.72
C VAL A 298 28.01 -25.85 39.38
N GLY A 299 27.88 -27.00 38.70
CA GLY A 299 29.02 -27.61 38.03
C GLY A 299 29.51 -26.66 36.95
N GLY A 300 30.65 -26.00 37.21
CA GLY A 300 31.26 -25.07 36.27
C GLY A 300 31.33 -25.69 34.88
N LEU A 301 30.87 -24.92 33.88
CA LEU A 301 30.93 -25.31 32.47
C LEU A 301 32.32 -25.89 32.18
N MET A 302 32.34 -27.13 31.70
CA MET A 302 33.59 -27.81 31.36
C MET A 302 34.27 -27.06 30.22
N ASP A 303 35.61 -26.96 30.24
CA ASP A 303 36.32 -26.36 29.12
C ASP A 303 36.02 -27.12 27.82
N ILE A 304 35.87 -26.37 26.74
CA ILE A 304 35.48 -26.92 25.44
C ILE A 304 36.51 -27.96 24.96
N ASN A 305 37.80 -27.77 25.24
CA ASN A 305 38.83 -28.73 24.84
C ASN A 305 38.79 -29.99 25.71
N ASP A 306 38.50 -29.86 27.00
CA ASP A 306 38.36 -31.01 27.91
C ASP A 306 37.17 -31.89 27.51
N TRP A 307 36.05 -31.27 27.09
CA TRP A 307 34.91 -32.02 26.55
C TRP A 307 35.27 -32.79 25.29
N ILE A 308 35.99 -32.15 24.36
CA ILE A 308 36.40 -32.76 23.10
C ILE A 308 37.30 -33.96 23.37
N ASP A 309 38.26 -33.82 24.27
CA ASP A 309 39.25 -34.86 24.56
C ASP A 309 38.64 -36.03 25.32
N GLN A 310 37.74 -35.79 26.28
CA GLN A 310 37.01 -36.86 26.97
C GLN A 310 36.09 -37.63 26.02
N THR A 311 35.36 -36.93 25.14
CA THR A 311 34.43 -37.57 24.20
C THR A 311 35.18 -38.43 23.18
N ILE A 312 36.33 -37.96 22.67
CA ILE A 312 37.18 -38.73 21.78
C ILE A 312 37.85 -39.89 22.52
N ALA A 313 38.29 -39.71 23.76
CA ALA A 313 38.88 -40.79 24.54
C ALA A 313 37.87 -41.92 24.82
N ALA A 314 36.60 -41.59 25.00
CA ALA A 314 35.54 -42.56 25.26
C ALA A 314 35.02 -43.25 23.99
N LYS A 315 34.74 -42.51 22.91
CA LYS A 315 34.07 -43.02 21.70
C LYS A 315 35.02 -43.22 20.51
N GLY A 316 36.18 -42.56 20.51
CA GLY A 316 37.09 -42.48 19.37
C GLY A 316 36.66 -41.49 18.28
N TYR A 317 35.48 -40.87 18.41
CA TYR A 317 34.89 -39.91 17.48
C TYR A 317 33.83 -39.05 18.18
N ILE A 318 33.45 -37.93 17.56
CA ILE A 318 32.32 -37.09 18.02
C ILE A 318 31.25 -37.08 16.92
N GLN A 319 30.03 -37.46 17.25
CA GLN A 319 28.88 -37.49 16.34
C GLN A 319 28.20 -36.12 16.30
N ALA A 320 28.11 -35.50 15.12
CA ALA A 320 27.76 -34.08 15.02
C ALA A 320 26.32 -33.71 15.42
N GLN A 321 25.39 -34.67 15.38
CA GLN A 321 23.99 -34.44 15.74
C GLN A 321 23.69 -34.88 17.19
N GLU A 322 24.23 -36.02 17.62
CA GLU A 322 23.94 -36.63 18.93
C GLU A 322 24.74 -35.96 20.06
N ASP A 323 26.03 -35.69 19.84
CA ASP A 323 26.89 -35.13 20.89
C ASP A 323 26.78 -33.59 20.98
N ARG A 324 25.96 -32.97 20.12
CA ARG A 324 25.79 -31.50 20.06
C ARG A 324 25.01 -30.95 21.24
N GLU A 325 24.01 -31.69 21.72
CA GLU A 325 23.21 -31.27 22.88
C GLU A 325 24.02 -31.43 24.18
N ASP A 326 24.75 -32.54 24.33
CA ASP A 326 25.65 -32.75 25.48
C ASP A 326 26.77 -31.71 25.53
N PHE A 327 27.33 -31.33 24.37
CA PHE A 327 28.29 -30.22 24.26
C PHE A 327 27.72 -28.90 24.80
N ILE A 328 26.49 -28.54 24.42
CA ILE A 328 25.85 -27.28 24.86
C ILE A 328 25.58 -27.33 26.36
N LEU A 329 25.06 -28.44 26.86
CA LEU A 329 24.70 -28.60 28.28
C LEU A 329 25.94 -28.57 29.18
N ARG A 330 27.06 -29.19 28.76
CA ARG A 330 28.26 -29.29 29.59
C ARG A 330 29.22 -28.10 29.45
N THR A 331 29.26 -27.43 28.29
CA THR A 331 30.22 -26.34 28.02
C THR A 331 29.57 -24.96 27.92
N GLY A 332 28.24 -24.88 27.81
CA GLY A 332 27.49 -23.63 27.69
C GLY A 332 27.72 -22.90 26.36
N ALA A 333 28.46 -23.52 25.43
CA ALA A 333 28.77 -22.94 24.13
C ALA A 333 27.57 -23.00 23.18
N GLY A 334 27.31 -21.88 22.49
CA GLY A 334 26.17 -21.78 21.58
C GLY A 334 26.20 -22.79 20.42
N ALA A 335 25.05 -23.39 20.13
CA ALA A 335 24.85 -24.45 19.14
C ALA A 335 25.42 -24.14 17.75
N THR A 336 25.43 -22.87 17.35
CA THR A 336 25.93 -22.41 16.03
C THR A 336 27.45 -22.46 15.91
N LYS A 337 28.18 -22.57 17.03
CA LYS A 337 29.65 -22.57 17.08
C LYS A 337 30.26 -23.98 17.20
N PHE A 338 29.44 -25.03 17.35
CA PHE A 338 29.89 -26.42 17.49
C PHE A 338 30.91 -26.84 16.41
N ASN A 339 30.55 -26.71 15.14
CA ASN A 339 31.43 -27.07 14.01
C ASN A 339 32.71 -26.21 13.93
N LYS A 340 32.65 -24.97 14.42
CA LYS A 340 33.81 -24.08 14.46
C LYS A 340 34.81 -24.53 15.52
N TRP A 341 34.32 -25.02 16.66
CA TRP A 341 35.14 -25.56 17.74
C TRP A 341 35.82 -26.87 17.37
N MET A 342 35.11 -27.80 16.72
CA MET A 342 35.72 -29.06 16.26
C MET A 342 36.85 -28.82 15.25
N LYS A 343 36.66 -27.88 14.30
CA LYS A 343 37.74 -27.46 13.37
C LYS A 343 38.91 -26.80 14.08
N LYS A 344 38.64 -25.97 15.10
CA LYS A 344 39.68 -25.28 15.88
C LYS A 344 40.51 -26.27 16.71
N ALA A 345 39.89 -27.34 17.21
CA ALA A 345 40.55 -28.43 17.90
C ALA A 345 41.26 -29.43 16.96
N GLY A 346 41.31 -29.15 15.65
CA GLY A 346 42.06 -29.94 14.67
C GLY A 346 41.36 -31.23 14.22
N LEU A 347 40.05 -31.36 14.46
CA LEU A 347 39.26 -32.50 14.00
C LEU A 347 38.83 -32.36 12.53
N TYR A 348 38.77 -33.49 11.84
CA TYR A 348 38.28 -33.60 10.48
C TYR A 348 36.85 -34.16 10.49
N PHE A 349 35.96 -33.50 9.75
CA PHE A 349 34.59 -33.95 9.59
C PHE A 349 34.47 -34.89 8.40
N ASN A 350 34.06 -36.12 8.64
CA ASN A 350 33.70 -37.05 7.58
C ASN A 350 32.22 -36.84 7.19
N LYS A 351 32.00 -36.34 5.98
CA LYS A 351 30.66 -36.04 5.43
C LYS A 351 29.78 -37.28 5.25
N GLN A 352 30.36 -38.47 5.10
CA GLN A 352 29.60 -39.71 4.88
C GLN A 352 29.10 -40.31 6.19
N THR A 353 29.85 -40.15 7.28
CA THR A 353 29.51 -40.75 8.59
C THR A 353 28.96 -39.75 9.59
N GLY A 354 29.09 -38.45 9.33
CA GLY A 354 28.66 -37.40 10.25
C GLY A 354 29.55 -37.27 11.49
N ARG A 355 30.76 -37.83 11.44
CA ARG A 355 31.69 -37.92 12.57
C ARG A 355 32.85 -36.95 12.46
N TRP A 356 33.27 -36.43 13.59
CA TRP A 356 34.53 -35.70 13.78
C TRP A 356 35.58 -36.62 14.38
N THR A 357 36.74 -36.74 13.74
CA THR A 357 37.86 -37.57 14.20
C THR A 357 39.20 -36.84 14.03
N ARG A 358 40.22 -37.25 14.78
CA ARG A 358 41.59 -36.69 14.65
C ARG A 358 42.34 -37.21 13.41
N PHE A 359 41.78 -38.21 12.72
CA PHE A 359 42.40 -38.83 11.55
C PHE A 359 41.76 -38.30 10.26
N LYS A 360 42.62 -37.83 9.34
CA LYS A 360 42.22 -37.47 7.99
C LYS A 360 42.29 -38.74 7.15
N ASP A 361 41.14 -39.37 6.95
CA ASP A 361 40.91 -40.58 6.14
C ASP A 361 41.45 -41.91 6.70
N ARG A 362 40.51 -42.79 7.03
CA ARG A 362 40.63 -44.25 6.89
C ARG A 362 39.40 -44.75 6.17
#